data_AF-A0A416R8Q7-F1
#
_entry.id   AF-A0A416R8Q7-F1
#
_cell.length_a   1.000
_cell.length_b   1.000
_cell.length_c   1.000
_cell.angle_alpha   90.00
_cell.angle_beta   90.00
_cell.angle_gamma   90.00
#
_symmetry.space_group_name_H-M   'P 1'
#
loop_
_entity.id
_entity.type
_entity.pdbx_description
1 polymer ?
#
loop_
_entity_poly.entity_id
_entity_poly.type
_entity_poly.pdbx_seq_one_letter_code
_entity_poly.pdbx_strand_id
1 'polypeptide(L)'
;MLETLFSQKQEETWEYLDCALFSDKAFDRVGVVLFQDPDDGTCNTAFFDADGYFALCGIRAQPAEEPDLTYLGNGAVSFRAVYEDGHSYLFTITFSEEEHRVNFVVDSEPCP
;
A
#
# COMPACT_ATOMS: atom_id res chain seq x y z
N MET A 1 14.01 2.45 7.30
CA MET A 1 14.52 2.49 5.91
C MET A 1 13.42 2.89 4.95
N LEU A 2 12.32 2.13 4.85
CA LEU A 2 11.17 2.49 4.02
C LEU A 2 10.51 3.81 4.43
N GLU A 3 10.22 4.00 5.72
CA GLU A 3 9.70 5.28 6.25
C GLU A 3 10.59 6.46 5.81
N THR A 4 11.91 6.33 5.93
CA THR A 4 12.88 7.37 5.52
C THR A 4 12.86 7.63 4.02
N LEU A 5 12.69 6.60 3.18
CA LEU A 5 12.55 6.76 1.73
C LEU A 5 11.24 7.45 1.37
N PHE A 6 10.15 7.09 2.06
CA PHE A 6 8.85 7.71 1.90
C PHE A 6 8.90 9.19 2.26
N SER A 7 9.42 9.57 3.44
CA SER A 7 9.53 10.98 3.84
C SER A 7 10.38 11.84 2.92
N GLN A 8 11.29 11.27 2.13
CA GLN A 8 12.07 12.01 1.12
C GLN A 8 11.31 12.25 -0.19
N LYS A 9 10.26 11.48 -0.45
CA LYS A 9 9.49 11.45 -1.70
C LYS A 9 8.04 11.88 -1.52
N GLN A 10 7.63 12.13 -0.29
CA GLN A 10 6.28 12.50 0.12
C GLN A 10 5.91 13.89 -0.40
N GLU A 11 4.70 14.04 -0.95
CA GLU A 11 4.05 15.34 -1.12
C GLU A 11 3.66 15.90 0.25
N GLU A 12 3.63 17.23 0.44
CA GLU A 12 3.52 17.86 1.77
C GLU A 12 2.28 17.42 2.60
N THR A 13 1.26 16.84 1.96
CA THR A 13 -0.02 16.47 2.60
C THR A 13 -0.22 14.98 2.84
N TRP A 14 0.62 14.09 2.33
CA TRP A 14 0.46 12.65 2.59
C TRP A 14 0.73 12.32 4.06
N GLU A 15 0.08 11.29 4.60
CA GLU A 15 0.27 10.87 5.99
C GLU A 15 0.72 9.41 6.04
N TYR A 16 1.93 9.17 6.55
CA TYR A 16 2.44 7.82 6.74
C TYR A 16 1.61 7.05 7.78
N LEU A 17 1.27 5.80 7.50
CA LEU A 17 0.49 4.94 8.40
C LEU A 17 1.28 3.72 8.86
N ASP A 18 1.81 2.93 7.92
CA ASP A 18 2.47 1.66 8.22
C ASP A 18 3.44 1.23 7.08
N CYS A 19 4.29 0.23 7.32
CA CYS A 19 5.11 -0.37 6.27
C CYS A 19 5.38 -1.87 6.49
N ALA A 20 5.55 -2.60 5.39
CA ALA A 20 5.89 -4.01 5.41
C ALA A 20 7.07 -4.30 4.46
N LEU A 21 8.01 -5.13 4.91
CA LEU A 21 9.19 -5.52 4.13
C LEU A 21 8.92 -6.79 3.33
N PHE A 22 9.43 -6.86 2.10
CA PHE A 22 9.27 -8.02 1.24
C PHE A 22 10.42 -8.99 1.46
N SER A 23 10.14 -10.12 2.11
CA SER A 23 11.14 -11.12 2.45
C SER A 23 11.64 -11.92 1.23
N ASP A 24 10.81 -12.04 0.20
CA ASP A 24 11.07 -12.79 -1.04
C ASP A 24 11.57 -11.92 -2.20
N LYS A 25 11.64 -10.59 -2.01
CA LYS A 25 12.01 -9.59 -3.02
C LYS A 25 11.20 -9.74 -4.32
N ALA A 26 9.91 -10.03 -4.20
CA ALA A 26 9.02 -10.15 -5.35
C ALA A 26 9.12 -8.90 -6.25
N PHE A 27 9.43 -9.11 -7.54
CA PHE A 27 9.56 -8.05 -8.55
C PHE A 27 10.58 -6.96 -8.17
N ASP A 28 11.69 -7.35 -7.54
CA ASP A 28 12.75 -6.45 -7.07
C ASP A 28 12.30 -5.38 -6.05
N ARG A 29 11.10 -5.55 -5.47
CA ARG A 29 10.59 -4.67 -4.41
C ARG A 29 11.19 -5.06 -3.06
N VAL A 30 11.56 -4.05 -2.28
CA VAL A 30 12.10 -4.21 -0.92
C VAL A 30 11.01 -4.06 0.15
N GLY A 31 9.89 -3.45 -0.20
CA GLY A 31 8.70 -3.42 0.63
C GLY A 31 7.65 -2.44 0.15
N VAL A 32 6.67 -2.21 1.02
CA VAL A 32 5.53 -1.34 0.78
C VAL A 32 5.34 -0.38 1.95
N VAL A 33 4.86 0.82 1.65
CA VAL A 33 4.38 1.80 2.62
C VAL A 33 2.90 2.00 2.42
N LEU A 34 2.13 1.98 3.51
CA LEU A 34 0.73 2.41 3.54
C LEU A 34 0.70 3.86 4.03
N PHE A 35 -0.05 4.69 3.32
CA PHE A 35 -0.21 6.10 3.66
C PHE A 35 -1.60 6.59 3.27
N GLN A 36 -2.06 7.65 3.91
CA GLN A 36 -3.29 8.35 3.53
C GLN A 36 -2.96 9.58 2.70
N ASP A 37 -3.80 9.85 1.70
CA ASP A 37 -3.89 11.16 1.08
C ASP A 37 -5.19 11.84 1.58
N PRO A 38 -5.10 12.80 2.52
CA PRO A 38 -6.25 13.45 3.10
C PRO A 38 -6.95 14.42 2.13
N ASP A 39 -6.25 14.94 1.13
CA ASP A 39 -6.84 15.85 0.13
C ASP A 39 -7.76 15.09 -0.82
N ASP A 40 -7.31 13.91 -1.27
CA ASP A 40 -8.09 13.03 -2.14
C ASP A 40 -9.01 12.07 -1.37
N GLY A 41 -8.85 11.98 -0.03
CA GLY A 41 -9.62 11.08 0.82
C GLY A 41 -9.36 9.60 0.52
N THR A 42 -8.13 9.25 0.15
CA THR A 42 -7.74 7.91 -0.30
C THR A 42 -6.74 7.25 0.63
N CYS A 43 -6.77 5.92 0.67
CA CYS A 43 -5.77 5.09 1.32
C CYS A 43 -4.89 4.48 0.24
N ASN A 44 -3.58 4.65 0.35
CA ASN A 44 -2.64 4.42 -0.73
C ASN A 44 -1.49 3.52 -0.29
N THR A 45 -0.97 2.76 -1.24
CA THR A 45 0.22 1.93 -1.07
C THR A 45 1.32 2.35 -2.03
N ALA A 46 2.54 2.47 -1.53
CA ALA A 46 3.75 2.73 -2.30
C ALA A 46 4.70 1.53 -2.21
N PHE A 47 4.88 0.81 -3.31
CA PHE A 47 5.77 -0.34 -3.41
C PHE A 47 7.15 0.12 -3.86
N PHE A 48 8.14 0.07 -2.97
CA PHE A 48 9.50 0.57 -3.21
C PHE A 48 10.44 -0.53 -3.69
N ASP A 49 11.34 -0.19 -4.60
CA ASP A 49 12.56 -0.95 -4.87
C ASP A 49 13.76 -0.48 -4.02
N ALA A 50 14.91 -1.12 -4.19
CA ALA A 50 16.12 -0.81 -3.45
C ALA A 50 16.76 0.53 -3.83
N ASP A 51 16.45 1.04 -5.02
CA ASP A 51 16.96 2.30 -5.56
C ASP A 51 16.07 3.50 -5.18
N GLY A 52 14.91 3.23 -4.57
CA GLY A 52 13.96 4.23 -4.11
C GLY A 52 12.94 4.66 -5.17
N TYR A 53 12.85 3.94 -6.30
CA TYR A 53 11.69 4.07 -7.18
C TYR A 53 10.49 3.34 -6.57
N PHE A 54 9.30 3.85 -6.84
CA PHE A 54 8.09 3.26 -6.31
C PHE A 54 6.94 3.28 -7.31
N ALA A 55 6.03 2.33 -7.14
CA ALA A 55 4.74 2.30 -7.82
C ALA A 55 3.62 2.51 -6.80
N LEU A 56 2.63 3.33 -7.17
CA LEU A 56 1.50 3.67 -6.32
C LEU A 56 0.24 2.90 -6.70
N CYS A 57 -0.50 2.46 -5.70
CA CYS A 57 -1.88 1.99 -5.86
C CYS A 57 -2.76 2.60 -4.76
N GLY A 58 -3.78 3.34 -5.17
CA GLY A 58 -4.73 4.01 -4.29
C GLY A 58 -6.11 3.38 -4.32
N ILE A 59 -6.76 3.34 -3.17
CA ILE A 59 -8.15 2.94 -3.01
C ILE A 59 -8.97 4.10 -2.41
N ARG A 60 -10.21 4.26 -2.88
CA ARG A 60 -11.17 5.22 -2.32
C ARG A 60 -11.79 4.66 -1.04
N ALA A 61 -10.99 4.68 0.01
CA ALA A 61 -11.36 4.28 1.35
C ALA A 61 -10.53 5.07 2.36
N GLN A 62 -11.02 5.20 3.58
CA GLN A 62 -10.26 5.77 4.70
C GLN A 62 -9.48 4.65 5.39
N PRO A 63 -8.24 4.87 5.84
CA PRO A 63 -7.54 3.86 6.63
C PRO A 63 -8.33 3.52 7.90
N ALA A 64 -8.29 2.26 8.33
CA ALA A 64 -8.78 1.90 9.66
C ALA A 64 -7.84 2.48 10.73
N GLU A 65 -8.33 2.63 11.96
CA GLU A 65 -7.51 3.08 13.11
C GLU A 65 -6.27 2.20 13.30
N GLU A 66 -6.44 0.89 13.11
CA GLU A 66 -5.37 -0.10 13.05
C GLU A 66 -5.41 -0.80 11.69
N PRO A 67 -4.65 -0.33 10.69
CA PRO A 67 -4.70 -0.88 9.33
C PRO A 67 -4.02 -2.25 9.20
N ASP A 68 -3.13 -2.64 10.12
CA ASP A 68 -2.44 -3.95 10.16
C ASP A 68 -1.83 -4.37 8.81
N LEU A 69 -0.96 -3.53 8.24
CA LEU A 69 -0.37 -3.82 6.93
C LEU A 69 0.50 -5.07 7.00
N THR A 70 0.10 -6.10 6.25
CA THR A 70 0.74 -7.41 6.26
C THR A 70 1.20 -7.80 4.86
N TYR A 71 2.46 -8.25 4.73
CA TYR A 71 2.94 -8.84 3.49
C TYR A 71 2.54 -10.32 3.40
N LEU A 72 1.86 -10.69 2.32
CA LEU A 72 1.37 -12.05 2.08
C LEU A 72 2.28 -12.88 1.16
N GLY A 73 3.31 -12.27 0.58
CA GLY A 73 4.22 -12.91 -0.39
C GLY A 73 3.83 -12.64 -1.83
N ASN A 74 4.76 -12.85 -2.76
CA ASN A 74 4.56 -12.70 -4.20
C ASN A 74 3.97 -11.33 -4.61
N GLY A 75 4.38 -10.25 -3.93
CA GLY A 75 3.88 -8.90 -4.21
C GLY A 75 2.49 -8.59 -3.67
N ALA A 76 1.86 -9.51 -2.94
CA ALA A 76 0.57 -9.29 -2.30
C ALA A 76 0.72 -8.73 -0.88
N VAL A 77 -0.08 -7.71 -0.56
CA VAL A 77 -0.17 -7.08 0.76
C VAL A 77 -1.63 -6.95 1.16
N SER A 78 -1.93 -7.05 2.44
CA SER A 78 -3.27 -6.81 2.98
C SER A 78 -3.27 -5.73 4.04
N PHE A 79 -4.35 -4.94 4.11
CA PHE A 79 -4.57 -3.95 5.15
C PHE A 79 -6.08 -3.66 5.31
N ARG A 80 -6.46 -3.12 6.46
CA ARG A 80 -7.84 -2.73 6.77
C ARG A 80 -8.09 -1.27 6.42
N ALA A 81 -9.23 -1.02 5.77
CA ALA A 81 -9.72 0.31 5.48
C ALA A 81 -11.26 0.34 5.55
N VAL A 82 -11.81 1.52 5.84
CA VAL A 82 -13.24 1.80 5.95
C VAL A 82 -13.73 2.41 4.65
N TYR A 83 -14.71 1.76 4.02
CA TYR A 83 -15.29 2.22 2.76
C TYR A 83 -16.31 3.35 3.01
N GLU A 84 -16.79 4.00 1.94
CA GLU A 84 -17.75 5.12 2.03
C GLU A 84 -19.07 4.74 2.73
N ASP A 85 -19.41 3.44 2.79
CA ASP A 85 -20.57 2.92 3.51
C ASP A 85 -20.38 2.85 5.04
N GLY A 86 -19.18 3.16 5.53
CA GLY A 86 -18.81 3.11 6.95
C GLY A 86 -18.45 1.71 7.45
N HIS A 87 -18.40 0.71 6.58
CA HIS A 87 -17.98 -0.64 6.94
C HIS A 87 -16.48 -0.85 6.70
N SER A 88 -15.87 -1.64 7.59
CA SER A 88 -14.46 -2.03 7.46
C SER A 88 -14.33 -3.20 6.50
N TYR A 89 -13.33 -3.12 5.63
CA TYR A 89 -12.95 -4.16 4.69
C TYR A 89 -11.47 -4.50 4.85
N LEU A 90 -11.14 -5.77 4.63
CA LEU A 90 -9.78 -6.21 4.40
C LEU A 90 -9.50 -6.09 2.90
N PHE A 91 -8.62 -5.17 2.54
CA PHE A 91 -8.14 -5.00 1.18
C PHE A 91 -6.90 -5.85 0.96
N THR A 92 -6.82 -6.48 -0.21
CA THR A 92 -5.62 -7.14 -0.69
C THR A 92 -5.19 -6.48 -1.99
N ILE A 93 -3.98 -5.95 -2.02
CA ILE A 93 -3.37 -5.39 -3.23
C ILE A 93 -2.25 -6.32 -3.66
N THR A 94 -2.34 -6.82 -4.89
CA THR A 94 -1.28 -7.63 -5.51
C THR A 94 -0.57 -6.82 -6.57
N PHE A 95 0.70 -6.51 -6.31
CA PHE A 95 1.62 -5.91 -7.27
C PHE A 95 2.23 -6.98 -8.17
N SER A 96 2.26 -6.72 -9.48
CA SER A 96 3.08 -7.48 -10.42
C SER A 96 3.70 -6.59 -11.48
N GLU A 97 4.83 -7.03 -12.03
CA GLU A 97 5.51 -6.36 -13.13
C GLU A 97 5.78 -7.36 -14.26
N GLU A 98 5.26 -7.07 -15.46
CA GLU A 98 5.43 -7.88 -16.66
C GLU A 98 5.89 -6.98 -17.82
N GLU A 99 7.01 -7.30 -18.47
CA GLU A 99 7.55 -6.53 -19.61
C GLU A 99 7.65 -5.01 -19.34
N HIS A 100 8.10 -4.62 -18.15
CA HIS A 100 8.15 -3.22 -17.67
C HIS A 100 6.78 -2.53 -17.51
N ARG A 101 5.68 -3.29 -17.54
CA ARG A 101 4.35 -2.80 -17.20
C ARG A 101 4.02 -3.20 -15.76
N VAL A 102 3.77 -2.19 -14.95
CA VAL A 102 3.22 -2.36 -13.60
C VAL A 102 1.72 -2.69 -13.70
N ASN A 103 1.29 -3.71 -12.98
CA ASN A 103 -0.11 -4.06 -12.83
C ASN A 103 -0.45 -4.18 -11.33
N PHE A 104 -1.67 -3.78 -10.99
CA PHE A 104 -2.22 -3.93 -9.66
C PHE A 104 -3.56 -4.65 -9.76
N VAL A 105 -3.73 -5.67 -8.92
CA VAL A 105 -5.02 -6.31 -8.68
C VAL A 105 -5.44 -5.94 -7.26
N VAL A 106 -6.67 -5.45 -7.12
CA VAL A 106 -7.24 -5.05 -5.84
C VAL A 106 -8.47 -5.90 -5.58
N ASP A 107 -8.43 -6.63 -4.48
CA ASP A 107 -9.53 -7.41 -3.95
C ASP A 107 -9.93 -6.85 -2.57
N SER A 108 -11.19 -7.03 -2.20
CA SER A 108 -11.71 -6.57 -0.91
C SER A 108 -12.76 -7.52 -0.38
N GLU A 109 -12.68 -7.84 0.90
CA GLU A 109 -13.68 -8.63 1.61
C GLU A 109 -14.13 -7.90 2.89
N PRO A 110 -15.43 -7.93 3.24
CA PRO A 110 -15.91 -7.28 4.44
C PRO A 110 -15.28 -7.93 5.68
N CYS A 111 -14.85 -7.11 6.65
CA CYS A 111 -14.44 -7.62 7.94
C CYS A 111 -15.65 -8.24 8.67
N PRO A 112 -15.46 -9.35 9.41
CA PRO A 112 -16.52 -10.02 10.16
C PRO A 112 -17.10 -9.21 11.31
#